data_AF-A0A1V9ZUM5-F1
#
_entry.id   AF-A0A1V9ZUM5-F1
#
_cell.length_a   1.000
_cell.length_b   1.000
_cell.length_c   1.000
_cell.angle_alpha   90.00
_cell.angle_beta   90.00
_cell.angle_gamma   90.00
#
_symmetry.space_group_name_H-M   'P 1'
#
loop_
_entity.id
_entity.type
_entity.pdbx_description
1 polymer ?
#
loop_
_entity_poly.entity_id
_entity_poly.type
_entity_poly.pdbx_seq_one_letter_code
_entity_poly.pdbx_strand_id
1 'polypeptide(L)'
;MLRRLCTLLAVAFAALFLDAYSEEAPGVTHRELEATVDPTVPQVACNISATKDRATCTAVMINMDAPGGTMTKFYVGGDVLGQVTDCCNACAAAADCTGFSIFASVCSLKSSIAEAVPTANALLGHYKR
;
A
#
# COMPACT_ATOMS: atom_id res chain seq x y z
N MET A 1 -57.87 -10.48 14.19
CA MET A 1 -57.21 -9.24 14.69
C MET A 1 -55.90 -9.70 15.31
N LEU A 2 -54.67 -9.32 14.94
CA LEU A 2 -54.13 -8.07 14.42
C LEU A 2 -52.66 -8.36 14.00
N ARG A 3 -52.37 -8.77 12.75
CA ARG A 3 -50.97 -8.97 12.28
C ARG A 3 -50.69 -8.65 10.80
N ARG A 4 -51.65 -8.11 10.04
CA ARG A 4 -51.48 -7.89 8.59
C ARG A 4 -51.48 -6.42 8.14
N LEU A 5 -51.29 -5.47 9.06
CA LEU A 5 -51.40 -4.03 8.75
C LEU A 5 -50.10 -3.21 8.82
N CYS A 6 -48.93 -3.81 9.08
CA CYS A 6 -47.71 -3.01 9.35
C CYS A 6 -46.71 -2.88 8.18
N THR A 7 -46.90 -3.60 7.07
CA THR A 7 -45.90 -3.65 5.98
C THR A 7 -46.18 -2.76 4.77
N LEU A 8 -47.33 -2.10 4.69
CA LEU A 8 -47.74 -1.37 3.47
C LEU A 8 -47.39 0.13 3.47
N LEU A 9 -46.72 0.66 4.51
CA LEU A 9 -46.39 2.10 4.60
C LEU A 9 -44.91 2.45 4.38
N ALA A 10 -44.01 1.48 4.18
CA ALA A 10 -42.57 1.76 4.02
C ALA A 10 -42.12 1.95 2.55
N VAL A 11 -42.96 1.64 1.56
CA VAL A 11 -42.51 1.53 0.16
C VAL A 11 -42.64 2.85 -0.63
N ALA A 12 -43.24 3.90 -0.04
CA ALA A 12 -43.53 5.13 -0.80
C ALA A 12 -42.50 6.28 -0.66
N PHE A 13 -41.49 6.18 0.22
CA PHE A 13 -40.62 7.33 0.53
C PHE A 13 -39.21 7.31 -0.07
N ALA A 14 -38.85 6.29 -0.86
CA ALA A 14 -37.50 6.16 -1.40
C ALA A 14 -37.39 6.44 -2.91
N ALA A 15 -38.37 7.13 -3.51
CA ALA A 15 -38.46 7.27 -4.97
C ALA A 15 -38.03 8.63 -5.55
N LEU A 16 -37.52 9.61 -4.77
CA LEU A 16 -37.29 10.97 -5.30
C LEU A 16 -36.02 11.70 -4.82
N PHE A 17 -34.94 11.01 -4.45
CA PHE A 17 -33.65 11.68 -4.28
C PHE A 17 -32.52 11.01 -5.07
N LEU A 18 -32.29 11.63 -6.23
CA LEU A 18 -31.00 11.91 -6.88
C LEU A 18 -30.26 10.74 -7.55
N ASP A 19 -30.27 10.86 -8.88
CA ASP A 19 -29.18 10.55 -9.79
C ASP A 19 -27.77 10.74 -9.21
N ALA A 20 -26.86 9.91 -9.73
CA ALA A 20 -25.40 9.96 -9.66
C ALA A 20 -24.74 9.15 -8.52
N TYR A 21 -24.49 7.85 -8.79
CA TYR A 21 -23.10 7.39 -8.86
C TYR A 21 -22.95 6.14 -9.72
N SER A 22 -21.98 6.23 -10.64
CA SER A 22 -21.59 5.28 -11.68
C SER A 22 -20.90 4.03 -11.13
N GLU A 23 -21.23 2.90 -11.75
CA GLU A 23 -20.33 1.88 -12.33
C GLU A 23 -19.32 1.14 -11.44
N GLU A 24 -19.67 -0.14 -11.21
CA GLU A 24 -18.87 -1.36 -11.36
C GLU A 24 -17.34 -1.29 -11.18
N ALA A 25 -16.84 -2.02 -10.18
CA ALA A 25 -15.50 -2.61 -10.24
C ALA A 25 -15.63 -4.15 -10.29
N PRO A 26 -15.44 -4.78 -11.46
CA PRO A 26 -15.35 -6.23 -11.56
C PRO A 26 -13.94 -6.71 -11.18
N GLY A 27 -13.87 -7.72 -10.32
CA GLY A 27 -12.76 -8.68 -10.31
C GLY A 27 -11.58 -8.38 -9.38
N VAL A 28 -11.78 -8.41 -8.06
CA VAL A 28 -10.72 -8.84 -7.14
C VAL A 28 -10.84 -10.36 -7.01
N THR A 29 -10.09 -11.10 -7.83
CA THR A 29 -9.86 -12.52 -7.55
C THR A 29 -8.79 -12.60 -6.46
N HIS A 30 -9.20 -12.91 -5.23
CA HIS A 30 -8.27 -13.43 -4.23
C HIS A 30 -7.77 -14.77 -4.74
N ARG A 31 -6.65 -14.77 -5.48
CA ARG A 31 -5.95 -16.01 -5.82
C ARG A 31 -5.25 -16.48 -4.55
N GLU A 32 -5.79 -17.55 -3.98
CA GLU A 32 -5.20 -18.42 -2.98
C GLU A 32 -3.68 -18.49 -3.17
N LEU A 33 -2.93 -17.99 -2.19
CA LEU A 33 -1.48 -18.04 -2.17
C LEU A 33 -1.11 -19.46 -1.73
N GLU A 34 -0.98 -20.38 -2.68
CA GLU A 34 -0.32 -21.66 -2.41
C GLU A 34 1.15 -21.35 -2.06
N ALA A 35 1.44 -21.40 -0.76
CA ALA A 35 2.76 -21.16 -0.19
C ALA A 35 3.71 -22.32 -0.54
N THR A 36 4.32 -22.28 -1.72
CA THR A 36 5.57 -23.03 -1.95
C THR A 36 6.71 -22.22 -1.37
N VAL A 37 6.97 -22.41 -0.07
CA VAL A 37 8.13 -21.85 0.62
C VAL A 37 9.38 -22.59 0.14
N ASP A 38 10.19 -21.95 -0.72
CA ASP A 38 11.53 -22.41 -1.06
C ASP A 38 12.53 -21.92 0.00
N PRO A 39 13.21 -22.81 0.76
CA PRO A 39 14.06 -22.43 1.88
C PRO A 39 15.44 -21.89 1.49
N THR A 40 15.73 -21.67 0.20
CA THR A 40 17.06 -21.25 -0.27
C THR A 40 17.22 -19.76 -0.60
N VAL A 41 16.18 -18.94 -0.39
CA VAL A 41 16.20 -17.53 -0.80
C VAL A 41 16.02 -16.59 0.42
N PRO A 42 17.01 -15.75 0.80
CA PRO A 42 16.88 -14.80 1.91
C PRO A 42 16.02 -13.56 1.56
N GLN A 43 15.09 -13.68 0.61
CA GLN A 43 14.35 -12.57 0.02
C GLN A 43 12.86 -12.77 0.31
N VAL A 44 12.38 -12.27 1.45
CA VAL A 44 10.94 -11.98 1.58
C VAL A 44 10.70 -10.63 0.89
N ALA A 45 10.62 -10.65 -0.44
CA ALA A 45 10.20 -9.50 -1.22
C ALA A 45 8.69 -9.35 -1.08
N CYS A 46 8.24 -8.55 -0.11
CA CYS A 46 6.85 -8.11 -0.08
C CYS A 46 6.62 -7.17 -1.28
N ASN A 47 6.13 -7.72 -2.39
CA ASN A 47 5.77 -6.94 -3.58
C ASN A 47 4.47 -6.20 -3.28
N ILE A 48 4.58 -4.95 -2.83
CA ILE A 48 3.41 -4.12 -2.53
C ILE A 48 3.12 -3.27 -3.77
N SER A 49 2.23 -3.77 -4.63
CA SER A 49 1.73 -3.03 -5.78
C SER A 49 0.70 -2.00 -5.32
N ALA A 50 1.08 -0.72 -5.32
CA ALA A 50 0.13 0.39 -5.23
C ALA A 50 -0.45 0.67 -6.63
N THR A 51 -1.76 0.50 -6.82
CA THR A 51 -2.47 0.95 -8.04
C THR A 51 -2.65 2.46 -7.96
N LYS A 52 -2.30 3.31 -8.93
CA LYS A 52 -2.59 3.29 -10.37
C LYS A 52 -1.75 4.44 -10.99
N ASP A 53 -0.82 4.30 -11.92
CA ASP A 53 -0.38 3.21 -12.75
C ASP A 53 1.16 3.21 -12.79
N ARG A 54 1.75 2.02 -12.67
CA ARG A 54 3.18 1.68 -12.83
C ARG A 54 4.15 2.07 -11.70
N ALA A 55 3.60 2.55 -10.61
CA ALA A 55 4.27 2.81 -9.35
C ALA A 55 4.50 1.52 -8.53
N THR A 56 5.43 0.65 -8.92
CA THR A 56 5.69 -0.59 -8.15
C THR A 56 6.83 -0.39 -7.17
N CYS A 57 6.51 -0.37 -5.88
CA CYS A 57 7.53 -0.56 -4.85
C CYS A 57 7.93 -2.03 -4.83
N THR A 58 9.20 -2.27 -5.13
CA THR A 58 9.77 -3.60 -5.28
C THR A 58 11.03 -3.70 -4.43
N ALA A 59 11.52 -4.93 -4.25
CA ALA A 59 12.79 -5.19 -3.57
C ALA A 59 12.88 -4.52 -2.18
N VAL A 60 11.83 -4.67 -1.37
CA VAL A 60 11.89 -4.25 0.04
C VAL A 60 12.91 -5.15 0.75
N MET A 61 14.05 -4.57 1.11
CA MET A 61 15.13 -5.22 1.82
C MET A 61 15.02 -4.92 3.32
N ILE A 62 15.17 -5.96 4.14
CA ILE A 62 15.13 -5.87 5.60
C ILE A 62 16.54 -5.71 6.14
N ASN A 63 16.69 -4.92 7.19
CA ASN A 63 17.95 -4.55 7.83
C ASN A 63 18.93 -3.85 6.88
N MET A 64 18.39 -3.08 5.94
CA MET A 64 19.16 -2.31 4.97
C MET A 64 18.65 -0.87 4.93
N ASP A 65 19.56 0.08 4.77
CA ASP A 65 19.28 1.47 4.42
C ASP A 65 20.28 1.90 3.35
N ALA A 66 19.96 2.93 2.58
CA ALA A 66 20.92 3.55 1.66
C ALA A 66 21.22 4.97 2.14
N PRO A 67 22.48 5.37 2.35
CA PRO A 67 22.80 6.72 2.78
C PRO A 67 22.50 7.75 1.68
N GLY A 68 22.18 8.98 2.10
CA GLY A 68 21.99 10.12 1.19
C GLY A 68 20.64 10.19 0.50
N GLY A 69 20.53 11.08 -0.49
CA GLY A 69 19.38 11.20 -1.39
C GLY A 69 18.04 11.53 -0.74
N THR A 70 17.98 11.94 0.53
CA THR A 70 16.71 12.09 1.24
C THR A 70 16.01 13.39 0.85
N MET A 71 14.78 13.28 0.36
CA MET A 71 13.94 14.41 -0.06
C MET A 71 13.10 14.94 1.10
N THR A 72 12.35 14.04 1.74
CA THR A 72 11.44 14.37 2.84
C THR A 72 11.35 13.20 3.82
N LYS A 73 10.97 13.52 5.06
CA LYS A 73 10.75 12.54 6.12
C LYS A 73 9.41 12.76 6.80
N PHE A 74 8.71 11.68 7.09
CA PHE A 74 7.44 11.72 7.84
C PHE A 74 7.25 10.44 8.65
N TYR A 75 6.44 10.52 9.71
CA TYR A 75 6.11 9.35 10.52
C TYR A 75 5.12 8.45 9.80
N VAL A 76 5.35 7.14 9.87
CA VAL A 76 4.44 6.09 9.43
C VAL A 76 4.08 5.22 10.62
N GLY A 77 2.91 4.59 10.58
CA GLY A 77 2.39 3.80 11.69
C GLY A 77 1.86 2.45 11.24
N GLY A 78 1.37 1.66 12.21
CA GLY A 78 0.84 0.32 11.95
C GLY A 78 1.93 -0.74 11.82
N ASP A 79 1.57 -1.86 11.20
CA ASP A 79 2.49 -2.96 10.95
C ASP A 79 3.50 -2.63 9.83
N VAL A 80 4.48 -3.50 9.65
CA VAL A 80 5.53 -3.33 8.63
C VAL A 80 4.94 -3.14 7.22
N LEU A 81 3.86 -3.85 6.92
CA LEU A 81 3.20 -3.79 5.63
C LEU A 81 2.52 -2.43 5.40
N GLY A 82 1.81 -1.92 6.39
CA GLY A 82 1.20 -0.59 6.37
C GLY A 82 2.25 0.50 6.19
N GLN A 83 3.34 0.44 6.96
CA GLN A 83 4.44 1.41 6.85
C GLN A 83 5.08 1.41 5.45
N VAL A 84 5.33 0.23 4.88
CA VAL A 84 5.85 0.09 3.51
C VAL A 84 4.86 0.64 2.48
N THR A 85 3.56 0.38 2.66
CA THR A 85 2.50 0.87 1.77
C THR A 85 2.42 2.39 1.79
N ASP A 86 2.45 3.00 2.98
CA ASP A 86 2.39 4.45 3.14
C ASP A 86 3.62 5.14 2.50
N CYS A 87 4.82 4.61 2.76
CA CYS A 87 6.04 5.07 2.10
C CYS A 87 5.97 4.93 0.58
N CYS A 88 5.46 3.80 0.10
CA CYS A 88 5.34 3.54 -1.32
C CYS A 88 4.43 4.55 -2.02
N ASN A 89 3.26 4.80 -1.44
CA ASN A 89 2.29 5.76 -1.96
C ASN A 89 2.85 7.19 -1.97
N ALA A 90 3.56 7.57 -0.91
CA ALA A 90 4.21 8.88 -0.85
C ALA A 90 5.33 9.02 -1.89
N CYS A 91 6.12 7.96 -2.12
CA CYS A 91 7.12 7.93 -3.17
C CYS A 91 6.48 8.03 -4.56
N ALA A 92 5.34 7.38 -4.77
CA ALA A 92 4.61 7.44 -6.03
C ALA A 92 4.10 8.85 -6.39
N ALA A 93 3.73 9.62 -5.37
CA ALA A 93 3.30 11.01 -5.53
C ALA A 93 4.47 12.00 -5.75
N ALA A 94 5.71 11.60 -5.45
CA ALA A 94 6.89 12.44 -5.57
C ALA A 94 7.64 12.18 -6.89
N ALA A 95 7.72 13.19 -7.75
CA ALA A 95 8.23 13.03 -9.12
C ALA A 95 9.66 12.49 -9.20
N ASP A 96 10.52 12.91 -8.28
CA ASP A 96 11.94 12.53 -8.26
C ASP A 96 12.23 11.37 -7.30
N CYS A 97 11.21 10.71 -6.76
CA CYS A 97 11.43 9.60 -5.83
C CYS A 97 11.84 8.33 -6.58
N THR A 98 12.90 7.68 -6.10
CA THR A 98 13.43 6.40 -6.62
C THR A 98 13.32 5.27 -5.59
N GLY A 99 12.87 5.58 -4.37
CA GLY A 99 12.68 4.62 -3.30
C GLY A 99 12.53 5.30 -1.95
N PHE A 100 12.57 4.52 -0.89
CA PHE A 100 12.38 5.00 0.48
C PHE A 100 13.17 4.13 1.46
N SER A 101 13.43 4.67 2.65
CA SER A 101 13.81 3.87 3.80
C SER A 101 12.92 4.12 5.01
N ILE A 102 12.66 3.07 5.78
CA ILE A 102 11.91 3.14 7.03
C ILE A 102 12.87 2.79 8.15
N PHE A 103 13.02 3.69 9.10
CA PHE A 103 13.79 3.44 10.32
C PHE A 103 13.11 4.13 11.49
N ALA A 104 12.93 3.42 12.61
CA ALA A 104 12.23 3.93 13.79
C ALA A 104 10.84 4.55 13.47
N SER A 105 10.08 3.89 12.58
CA SER A 105 8.75 4.36 12.09
C SER A 105 8.79 5.71 11.37
N VAL A 106 9.95 6.11 10.86
CA VAL A 106 10.11 7.29 10.00
C VAL A 106 10.36 6.83 8.58
N CYS A 107 9.46 7.21 7.67
CA CYS A 107 9.64 7.10 6.25
C CYS A 107 10.55 8.21 5.74
N SER A 108 11.64 7.86 5.08
CA SER A 108 12.53 8.79 4.37
C SER A 108 12.40 8.54 2.87
N LEU A 109 11.75 9.45 2.14
CA LEU A 109 11.70 9.36 0.67
C LEU A 109 13.05 9.73 0.09
N LYS A 110 13.47 8.99 -0.93
CA LYS A 110 14.80 9.12 -1.51
C LYS A 110 14.73 9.39 -3.00
N SER A 111 15.47 10.39 -3.48
CA SER A 111 15.65 10.71 -4.90
C SER A 111 16.75 9.91 -5.58
N SER A 112 17.56 9.20 -4.80
CA SER A 112 18.50 8.20 -5.29
C SER A 112 18.71 7.12 -4.21
N ILE A 113 18.90 5.88 -4.66
CA ILE A 113 19.31 4.76 -3.79
C ILE A 113 20.79 4.48 -4.08
N ALA A 114 21.64 4.84 -3.14
CA ALA A 114 23.06 4.48 -3.16
C ALA A 114 23.26 2.99 -2.80
N GLU A 115 24.50 2.56 -2.64
CA GLU A 115 24.81 1.22 -2.15
C GLU A 115 24.14 0.98 -0.79
N ALA A 116 23.40 -0.13 -0.68
CA ALA A 116 22.69 -0.50 0.53
C ALA A 116 23.69 -0.90 1.62
N VAL A 117 23.51 -0.35 2.81
CA VAL A 117 24.34 -0.58 3.99
C VAL A 117 23.52 -1.32 5.05
N PRO A 118 24.07 -2.38 5.66
CA PRO A 118 23.42 -3.09 6.76
C PRO A 118 23.08 -2.13 7.90
N THR A 119 21.80 -2.00 8.19
CA THR A 119 21.27 -1.11 9.22
C THR A 119 20.16 -1.84 9.96
N ALA A 120 20.41 -2.22 11.21
CA ALA A 120 19.45 -3.01 11.99
C ALA A 120 18.10 -2.30 12.10
N ASN A 121 17.01 -3.04 11.88
CA ASN A 121 15.63 -2.57 11.91
C ASN A 121 15.27 -1.51 10.86
N ALA A 122 16.12 -1.30 9.85
CA ALA A 122 15.77 -0.48 8.70
C ALA A 122 15.10 -1.34 7.60
N LEU A 123 14.19 -0.73 6.85
CA LEU A 123 13.65 -1.30 5.62
C LEU A 123 14.03 -0.38 4.48
N LEU A 124 14.53 -0.92 3.38
CA LEU A 124 14.87 -0.18 2.17
C LEU A 124 13.98 -0.65 1.03
N GLY A 125 13.15 0.23 0.47
CA GLY A 125 12.30 -0.07 -0.67
C GLY A 125 12.78 0.66 -1.93
N HIS A 126 12.78 -0.04 -3.06
CA HIS A 126 13.00 0.59 -4.36
C HIS A 126 11.67 0.94 -5.01
N TYR A 127 11.64 2.08 -5.68
CA TYR A 127 10.48 2.52 -6.42
C TYR A 127 10.81 2.68 -7.90
N LYS A 128 9.98 2.08 -8.74
CA LYS A 128 10.07 2.16 -10.20
C LYS A 128 8.80 2.78 -10.74
N ARG A 129 8.94 3.77 -11.63
CA ARG A 129 7.85 4.36 -12.42
C ARG A 129 7.63 3.63 -13.75
#